data_AF-A0A517TV58-F1
#
_entry.id   AF-A0A517TV58-F1
#
_cell.length_a   1.000
_cell.length_b   1.000
_cell.length_c   1.000
_cell.angle_alpha   90.00
_cell.angle_beta   90.00
_cell.angle_gamma   90.00
#
_symmetry.space_group_name_H-M   'P 1'
#
loop_
_entity.id
_entity.type
_entity.pdbx_description
1 polymer ?
#
loop_
_entity_poly.entity_id
_entity_poly.type
_entity_poly.pdbx_seq_one_letter_code
_entity_poly.pdbx_strand_id
1 'polypeptide(L)'
;MKISSCSKCGSAKIVPDACTYENKGGRLSACVSSNPRAFIFKGFRSGYLKAWICSDCGYAELYVDNAMQLYEAYAASLQPSNG
;
A
#
# COMPACT_ATOMS: atom_id res chain seq x y z
N MET A 1 11.43 8.54 -5.30
CA MET A 1 11.58 9.42 -4.11
C MET A 1 12.64 8.80 -3.22
N LYS A 2 13.65 9.54 -2.77
CA LYS A 2 14.72 9.01 -1.91
C LYS A 2 14.43 9.51 -0.49
N ILE A 3 13.94 8.65 0.40
CA ILE A 3 13.83 9.03 1.83
C ILE A 3 15.26 9.10 2.37
N SER A 4 15.69 10.29 2.78
CA SER A 4 16.99 10.50 3.43
C SER A 4 16.92 10.41 4.96
N SER A 5 15.72 10.44 5.54
CA SER A 5 15.50 10.47 6.99
C SER A 5 14.08 10.04 7.38
N CYS A 6 13.93 9.45 8.56
CA CYS A 6 12.65 9.06 9.14
C CYS A 6 11.72 10.27 9.26
N SER A 7 10.53 10.18 8.68
CA SER A 7 9.50 11.23 8.77
C SER A 7 8.99 11.46 10.20
N LYS A 8 9.20 10.49 11.11
CA LYS A 8 8.77 10.57 12.51
C LYS A 8 9.81 11.12 13.47
N CYS A 9 11.09 10.76 13.34
CA CYS A 9 12.14 11.17 14.28
C CYS A 9 13.36 11.85 13.65
N GLY A 10 13.41 12.00 12.32
CA GLY A 10 14.52 12.63 11.61
C GLY A 10 15.79 11.76 11.44
N SER A 11 15.81 10.54 11.98
CA SER A 11 16.99 9.65 11.85
C SER A 11 17.25 9.24 10.40
N ALA A 12 18.54 9.24 10.00
CA ALA A 12 18.97 8.71 8.70
C ALA A 12 19.10 7.16 8.67
N LYS A 13 18.94 6.47 9.80
CA LYS A 13 19.09 5.01 9.90
C LYS A 13 17.81 4.32 9.46
N ILE A 14 17.65 4.18 8.15
CA ILE A 14 16.51 3.53 7.52
C ILE A 14 16.93 2.20 6.89
N VAL A 15 16.15 1.15 7.14
CA VAL A 15 16.19 -0.09 6.38
C VAL A 15 15.20 0.05 5.21
N PRO A 16 15.66 0.24 3.96
CA PRO A 16 14.78 0.36 2.81
C PRO A 16 14.31 -1.02 2.32
N ASP A 17 13.20 -1.04 1.58
CA ASP A 17 12.70 -2.21 0.84
C ASP A 17 12.55 -3.50 1.70
N ALA A 18 12.29 -3.35 3.00
CA ALA A 18 12.07 -4.48 3.89
C ALA A 18 10.85 -5.28 3.42
N CYS A 19 11.01 -6.61 3.31
CA CYS A 19 9.94 -7.50 2.91
C CYS A 19 8.87 -7.57 4.00
N THR A 20 7.60 -7.61 3.60
CA THR A 20 6.47 -7.73 4.51
C THR A 20 5.71 -9.02 4.24
N TYR A 21 5.43 -9.78 5.30
CA TYR A 21 4.80 -11.09 5.21
C TYR A 21 3.65 -11.22 6.21
N GLU A 22 2.62 -11.95 5.82
CA GLU A 22 1.68 -12.56 6.76
C GLU A 22 2.33 -13.75 7.45
N ASN A 23 1.85 -14.10 8.65
CA ASN A 23 2.36 -15.22 9.46
C ASN A 23 2.35 -16.60 8.75
N LYS A 24 1.68 -16.73 7.59
CA LYS A 24 1.64 -17.93 6.75
C LYS A 24 2.52 -17.85 5.48
N GLY A 25 3.41 -16.87 5.39
CA GLY A 25 4.39 -16.72 4.30
C GLY A 25 3.90 -15.97 3.06
N GLY A 26 2.65 -15.51 3.02
CA GLY A 26 2.14 -14.64 1.96
C GLY A 26 2.70 -13.22 2.06
N ARG A 27 2.92 -12.54 0.94
CA ARG A 27 3.31 -11.11 0.95
C ARG A 27 2.12 -10.25 1.34
N LEU A 28 2.32 -9.25 2.21
CA LEU A 28 1.25 -8.28 2.48
C LEU A 28 0.93 -7.48 1.22
N SER A 29 -0.36 -7.20 1.03
CA SER A 29 -0.85 -6.43 -0.11
C SER A 29 -1.81 -5.33 0.34
N ALA A 30 -1.72 -4.15 -0.29
CA ALA A 30 -2.79 -3.16 -0.23
C ALA A 30 -3.87 -3.53 -1.24
N CYS A 31 -5.12 -3.24 -0.93
CA CYS A 31 -6.27 -3.60 -1.77
C CYS A 31 -7.28 -2.45 -1.81
N VAL A 32 -7.75 -2.12 -3.01
CA VAL A 32 -8.78 -1.10 -3.25
C VAL A 32 -9.92 -1.73 -4.05
N SER A 33 -11.16 -1.50 -3.62
CA SER A 33 -12.37 -1.93 -4.34
C SER A 33 -12.83 -0.84 -5.31
N SER A 34 -12.99 -1.19 -6.59
CA SER A 34 -13.50 -0.27 -7.61
C SER A 34 -15.03 -0.14 -7.62
N ASN A 35 -15.77 -0.99 -6.90
CA ASN A 35 -17.20 -0.84 -6.68
C ASN A 35 -17.61 -1.63 -5.41
N PRO A 36 -17.65 -0.99 -4.23
CA PRO A 36 -17.96 -1.68 -2.98
C PRO A 36 -19.42 -2.17 -2.89
N ARG A 37 -20.30 -1.81 -3.84
CA ARG A 37 -21.73 -2.20 -3.87
C ARG A 37 -22.07 -3.22 -4.96
N ALA A 38 -21.11 -3.65 -5.77
CA ALA A 38 -21.36 -4.68 -6.78
C ALA A 38 -21.54 -6.05 -6.11
N PHE A 39 -22.67 -6.70 -6.39
CA PHE A 39 -22.99 -8.07 -5.90
C PHE A 39 -22.00 -9.14 -6.39
N ILE A 40 -21.18 -8.82 -7.41
CA ILE A 40 -20.15 -9.70 -7.96
C ILE A 40 -18.80 -9.00 -7.74
N PHE A 41 -17.87 -9.69 -7.07
CA PHE A 41 -16.49 -9.31 -6.69
C PHE A 41 -15.54 -8.94 -7.86
N LYS A 42 -16.05 -8.46 -8.99
CA LYS A 42 -15.26 -7.98 -10.12
C LYS A 42 -14.80 -6.55 -9.82
N GLY A 43 -13.52 -6.37 -9.45
CA GLY A 43 -12.96 -5.02 -9.38
C GLY A 43 -11.80 -4.76 -8.43
N PHE A 44 -11.40 -5.71 -7.58
CA PHE A 44 -10.29 -5.47 -6.67
C PHE A 44 -8.99 -5.24 -7.46
N ARG A 45 -8.29 -4.17 -7.11
CA ARG A 45 -6.88 -3.98 -7.47
C ARG A 45 -6.07 -4.12 -6.20
N SER A 46 -5.03 -4.93 -6.27
CA SER A 46 -4.11 -5.15 -5.16
C SER A 46 -2.67 -4.98 -5.63
N GLY A 47 -1.80 -4.55 -4.73
CA GLY A 47 -0.36 -4.45 -4.96
C GLY A 47 0.42 -4.85 -3.73
N TYR A 48 1.64 -5.33 -3.93
CA TYR A 48 2.46 -5.82 -2.83
C TYR A 48 3.09 -4.67 -2.06
N LEU A 49 3.17 -4.85 -0.75
CA LEU A 49 3.75 -3.88 0.16
C LEU A 49 5.23 -4.18 0.43
N LYS A 50 6.00 -3.10 0.52
CA LYS A 50 7.35 -3.06 1.10
C LYS A 50 7.39 -2.02 2.21
N ALA A 51 8.26 -2.22 3.19
CA ALA A 51 8.41 -1.30 4.30
C ALA A 51 9.76 -0.58 4.26
N TRP A 52 9.76 0.67 4.70
CA TRP A 52 10.97 1.42 5.06
C TRP A 52 10.92 1.61 6.56
N ILE A 53 11.88 1.03 7.28
CA ILE A 53 11.83 0.90 8.73
C ILE A 53 12.93 1.73 9.36
N CYS A 54 12.57 2.67 10.23
CA CYS A 54 13.53 3.41 11.03
C CYS A 54 14.08 2.53 12.15
N SER A 55 15.41 2.38 12.19
CA SER A 55 16.07 1.55 13.20
C SER A 55 16.09 2.20 14.59
N ASP A 56 16.01 3.53 14.67
CA ASP A 56 16.08 4.23 15.96
C ASP A 56 14.70 4.32 16.65
N CYS A 57 13.60 4.55 15.92
CA CYS A 57 12.27 4.72 16.52
C CYS A 57 11.23 3.66 16.13
N GLY A 58 11.58 2.72 15.24
CA GLY A 58 10.68 1.65 14.81
C GLY A 58 9.54 2.08 13.88
N TYR A 59 9.47 3.35 13.46
CA TYR A 59 8.47 3.79 12.49
C TYR A 59 8.64 3.05 11.16
N ALA A 60 7.55 2.48 10.65
CA ALA A 60 7.50 1.76 9.38
C ALA A 60 6.60 2.50 8.40
N GLU A 61 7.17 2.89 7.26
CA GLU A 61 6.47 3.50 6.15
C GLU A 61 6.25 2.47 5.05
N LEU A 62 5.02 2.35 4.54
CA LEU A 62 4.64 1.32 3.58
C LEU A 62 4.52 1.87 2.17
N TYR A 63 5.09 1.13 1.22
CA TYR A 63 5.13 1.45 -0.20
C TYR A 63 4.50 0.31 -0.99
N VAL A 64 3.62 0.66 -1.92
CA VAL A 64 2.98 -0.29 -2.83
C VAL A 64 3.59 -0.21 -4.22
N ASP A 65 3.70 -1.35 -4.90
CA ASP A 65 4.32 -1.45 -6.22
C ASP A 65 3.44 -0.98 -7.39
N ASN A 66 2.15 -0.72 -7.16
CA ASN A 66 1.19 -0.36 -8.19
C ASN A 66 0.24 0.80 -7.79
N ALA A 67 0.81 1.83 -7.15
CA ALA A 67 0.04 2.95 -6.57
C ALA A 67 -0.94 3.62 -7.55
N MET A 68 -0.54 3.76 -8.82
CA MET A 68 -1.39 4.37 -9.86
C MET A 68 -2.64 3.51 -10.12
N GLN A 69 -2.49 2.20 -10.24
CA GLN A 69 -3.61 1.28 -10.49
C GLN A 69 -4.56 1.23 -9.29
N LEU A 70 -4.06 1.36 -8.06
CA LEU A 70 -4.90 1.49 -6.88
C LEU A 70 -5.69 2.79 -6.88
N TYR A 71 -5.07 3.90 -7.29
CA TYR A 71 -5.77 5.18 -7.39
C TYR A 71 -6.84 5.18 -8.49
N GLU A 72 -6.54 4.60 -9.65
CA GLU A 72 -7.54 4.43 -10.73
C GLU A 72 -8.75 3.62 -10.25
N ALA A 73 -8.53 2.53 -9.51
CA ALA A 73 -9.61 1.74 -8.93
C ALA A 73 -10.44 2.56 -7.94
N TYR A 74 -9.78 3.34 -7.07
CA TYR A 74 -10.47 4.23 -6.14
C TYR A 74 -11.29 5.29 -6.90
N ALA A 75 -10.71 5.96 -7.89
CA ALA A 75 -11.39 6.97 -8.69
C ALA A 75 -12.62 6.40 -9.43
N ALA A 76 -12.51 5.19 -9.98
CA ALA A 76 -13.63 4.48 -10.60
C ALA A 76 -14.75 4.19 -9.58
N SER A 77 -14.41 3.90 -8.33
CA SER A 77 -15.40 3.63 -7.27
C SER A 77 -16.25 4.85 -6.87
N LEU A 78 -15.78 6.06 -7.18
CA LEU A 78 -16.50 7.30 -6.90
C LEU A 78 -17.55 7.63 -7.98
N GLN A 79 -17.48 7.00 -9.16
CA GLN A 79 -18.45 7.24 -10.21
C GLN A 79 -19.75 6.49 -9.90
N PRO A 80 -20.92 7.14 -9.98
CA PRO A 80 -22.20 6.46 -9.80
C PRO A 80 -22.34 5.39 -10.88
N SER A 81 -22.68 4.17 -10.47
CA SER A 81 -23.09 3.13 -11.41
C SER A 81 -24.33 3.63 -12.15
N ASN A 82 -24.17 4.06 -13.39
CA ASN A 82 -25.31 4.24 -14.28
C ASN A 82 -25.98 2.88 -14.41
N GLY A 83 -27.18 2.76 -13.82
CA GLY A 83 -28.01 1.56 -13.83
C GLY A 83 -28.53 1.24 -15.23
#